data_AF-A0A9D0IER1-F1
#
_entry.id   AF-A0A9D0IER1-F1
#
_cell.length_a   1.000
_cell.length_b   1.000
_cell.length_c   1.000
_cell.angle_alpha   90.00
_cell.angle_beta   90.00
_cell.angle_gamma   90.00
#
_symmetry.space_group_name_H-M   'P 1'
#
loop_
_entity.id
_entity.type
_entity.pdbx_description
1 polymer ?
#
loop_
_entity_poly.entity_id
_entity_poly.type
_entity_poly.pdbx_seq_one_letter_code
_entity_poly.pdbx_strand_id
1 'polypeptide(L)'
;MNTWINTGNRHTELNELTLNAYVDGQLDPELERTVLSAMDQDPAIREQVCQLRRAKDWMRTGFADVQSEDRPLPAYRKHWSRLQTGIAASLMALAIGVGGGLLGYVCAEREAANHLAAYPGHEDPGKVLLHLSDAEPQHFQAVLDYAEHFLQENQGRNVQVEVIANAGGVNLMRAGVSPYEDRVRALSKKYSNLQFVACMNALRNLRREGIEPVLIDDVHSGTTAVDRVVKRLREGWTYRKVDNLSGDI
;
A
#
# COMPACT_ATOMS: atom_id res chain seq x y z
N MET A 1 -3.58 49.34 -14.22
CA MET A 1 -4.96 48.93 -13.91
C MET A 1 -5.28 47.68 -14.69
N ASN A 2 -5.81 46.70 -13.97
CA ASN A 2 -6.02 45.30 -14.32
C ASN A 2 -7.02 45.12 -15.46
N THR A 3 -6.84 44.07 -16.27
CA THR A 3 -7.76 42.91 -16.36
C THR A 3 -7.28 41.97 -17.48
N TRP A 4 -6.55 40.92 -17.12
CA TRP A 4 -6.39 39.73 -17.96
C TRP A 4 -7.39 38.69 -17.46
N ILE A 5 -8.47 38.50 -18.21
CA ILE A 5 -9.33 37.33 -18.04
C ILE A 5 -8.62 36.17 -18.74
N ASN A 6 -8.01 35.31 -17.94
CA ASN A 6 -7.45 34.05 -18.41
C ASN A 6 -8.61 33.06 -18.59
N THR A 7 -9.26 33.09 -19.76
CA THR A 7 -10.23 32.06 -20.17
C THR A 7 -9.48 30.76 -20.40
N GLY A 8 -9.78 29.78 -19.53
CA GLY A 8 -9.09 28.51 -19.43
C GLY A 8 -8.96 27.76 -20.75
N ASN A 9 -7.71 27.54 -21.14
CA ASN A 9 -7.32 26.63 -22.20
C ASN A 9 -7.47 25.18 -21.67
N ARG A 10 -8.67 24.60 -21.78
CA ARG A 10 -8.90 23.15 -21.63
C ARG A 10 -8.84 22.50 -23.01
N HIS A 11 -7.65 22.41 -23.59
CA HIS A 11 -7.40 21.34 -24.54
C HIS A 11 -7.25 20.07 -23.71
N THR A 12 -8.34 19.33 -23.54
CA THR A 12 -8.30 17.96 -23.03
C THR A 12 -7.51 17.15 -24.04
N GLU A 13 -6.22 16.94 -23.80
CA GLU A 13 -5.46 15.94 -24.56
C GLU A 13 -6.21 14.61 -24.41
N LEU A 14 -6.78 14.12 -25.50
CA LEU A 14 -7.47 12.84 -25.51
C LEU A 14 -6.43 11.76 -25.20
N ASN A 15 -6.51 11.23 -23.98
CA ASN A 15 -5.60 10.18 -23.53
C ASN A 15 -6.10 8.80 -23.98
N GLU A 16 -5.19 7.83 -23.95
CA GLU A 16 -5.45 6.45 -24.33
C GLU A 16 -6.63 5.82 -23.56
N LEU A 17 -6.80 6.19 -22.27
CA LEU A 17 -7.91 5.74 -21.44
C LEU A 17 -9.27 6.19 -22.02
N THR A 18 -9.37 7.42 -22.52
CA THR A 18 -10.60 7.98 -23.10
C THR A 18 -10.96 7.25 -24.41
N LEU A 19 -9.97 6.92 -25.24
CA LEU A 19 -10.20 6.18 -26.49
C LEU A 19 -10.63 4.73 -26.22
N ASN A 20 -10.03 4.06 -25.23
CA ASN A 20 -10.47 2.72 -24.80
C ASN A 20 -11.90 2.74 -24.25
N ALA A 21 -12.22 3.69 -23.38
CA ALA A 21 -13.57 3.84 -22.81
C ALA A 21 -14.63 4.12 -23.90
N TYR A 22 -14.28 4.88 -24.94
CA TYR A 22 -15.14 5.07 -26.12
C TYR A 22 -15.37 3.74 -26.88
N VAL A 23 -14.32 2.96 -27.13
CA VAL A 23 -14.43 1.64 -27.80
C VAL A 23 -15.25 0.65 -26.97
N ASP A 24 -15.26 0.82 -25.64
CA ASP A 24 -16.05 0.03 -24.70
C ASP A 24 -17.48 0.52 -24.48
N GLY A 25 -17.87 1.66 -25.04
CA GLY A 25 -19.20 2.25 -24.85
C GLY A 25 -19.44 2.72 -23.41
N GLN A 26 -18.35 3.01 -22.67
CA GLN A 26 -18.35 3.41 -21.26
C GLN A 26 -18.15 4.93 -21.09
N LEU A 27 -18.26 5.70 -22.18
CA LEU A 27 -18.06 7.14 -22.16
C LEU A 27 -19.39 7.88 -21.96
N ASP A 28 -19.33 9.02 -21.28
CA ASP A 28 -20.49 9.91 -21.19
C ASP A 28 -20.80 10.59 -22.55
N PRO A 29 -22.05 11.05 -22.78
CA PRO A 29 -22.46 11.62 -24.07
C PRO A 29 -21.75 12.93 -24.46
N GLU A 30 -21.16 13.66 -23.51
CA GLU A 30 -20.47 14.94 -23.77
C GLU A 30 -19.04 14.68 -24.26
N LEU A 31 -18.35 13.75 -23.60
CA LEU A 31 -17.00 13.32 -23.96
C LEU A 31 -17.01 12.48 -25.25
N GLU A 32 -18.08 11.73 -25.50
CA GLU A 32 -18.26 10.97 -26.76
C GLU A 32 -18.28 11.89 -27.98
N ARG A 33 -18.98 13.03 -27.88
CA ARG A 33 -18.99 14.05 -28.95
C ARG A 33 -17.61 14.66 -29.18
N THR A 34 -16.82 14.78 -28.12
CA THR A 34 -15.44 15.29 -28.22
C THR A 34 -14.54 14.29 -28.94
N VAL A 35 -14.64 13.00 -28.63
CA VAL A 35 -13.92 11.94 -29.34
C VAL A 35 -14.34 11.87 -30.82
N LEU A 36 -15.64 11.94 -31.11
CA LEU A 36 -16.15 11.97 -32.50
C LEU A 36 -15.63 13.17 -33.28
N SER A 37 -15.69 14.37 -32.70
CA SER A 37 -15.14 15.59 -33.32
C SER A 37 -13.62 15.49 -33.54
N ALA A 38 -12.89 14.85 -32.63
CA ALA A 38 -11.45 14.65 -32.77
C ALA A 38 -11.12 13.61 -33.85
N MET A 39 -11.91 12.54 -33.98
CA MET A 39 -11.77 11.56 -35.07
C MET A 39 -12.02 12.17 -36.46
N ASP A 40 -12.88 13.19 -36.56
CA ASP A 40 -13.12 13.93 -37.80
C ASP A 40 -11.94 14.83 -38.17
N GLN A 41 -11.31 15.47 -37.18
CA GLN A 41 -10.23 16.45 -37.37
C GLN A 41 -8.84 15.80 -37.47
N ASP A 42 -8.60 14.70 -36.77
CA ASP A 42 -7.29 14.04 -36.70
C ASP A 42 -7.34 12.59 -37.22
N PRO A 43 -6.68 12.29 -38.36
CA PRO A 43 -6.61 10.93 -38.89
C PRO A 43 -5.83 9.96 -37.98
N ALA A 44 -4.92 10.43 -37.14
CA ALA A 44 -4.15 9.58 -36.23
C ALA A 44 -5.05 9.01 -35.10
N ILE A 45 -5.93 9.84 -34.53
CA ILE A 45 -6.91 9.41 -33.53
C ILE A 45 -7.91 8.41 -34.14
N ARG A 46 -8.33 8.66 -35.38
CA ARG A 46 -9.21 7.74 -36.12
C ARG A 46 -8.55 6.36 -36.31
N GLU A 47 -7.28 6.35 -36.70
CA GLU A 47 -6.51 5.11 -36.86
C GLU A 47 -6.35 4.36 -35.53
N GLN A 48 -6.04 5.07 -34.44
CA GLN A 48 -5.95 4.47 -33.11
C GLN A 48 -7.26 3.80 -32.66
N VAL A 49 -8.39 4.46 -32.84
CA VAL A 49 -9.71 3.88 -32.52
C VAL A 49 -10.00 2.65 -33.37
N CYS A 50 -9.64 2.66 -34.65
CA CYS A 50 -9.77 1.49 -35.53
C CYS A 50 -8.93 0.31 -35.04
N GLN A 51 -7.70 0.55 -34.58
CA GLN A 51 -6.83 -0.49 -34.03
C GLN A 51 -7.41 -1.10 -32.75
N LEU A 52 -7.92 -0.27 -31.85
CA LEU A 52 -8.57 -0.72 -30.61
C LEU A 52 -9.83 -1.56 -30.90
N ARG A 53 -10.68 -1.14 -31.84
CA ARG A 53 -11.85 -1.92 -32.25
C ARG A 53 -11.46 -3.27 -32.82
N ARG A 54 -10.44 -3.31 -33.68
CA ARG A 54 -9.92 -4.57 -34.24
C ARG A 54 -9.40 -5.52 -33.16
N ALA A 55 -8.66 -5.01 -32.18
CA ALA A 55 -8.17 -5.81 -31.06
C ALA A 55 -9.32 -6.40 -30.23
N LYS A 56 -10.36 -5.60 -29.97
CA LYS A 56 -11.58 -6.04 -29.29
C LYS A 56 -12.33 -7.12 -30.07
N ASP A 57 -12.46 -6.97 -31.38
CA ASP A 57 -13.12 -7.95 -32.25
C ASP A 57 -12.33 -9.28 -32.30
N TRP A 58 -10.99 -9.21 -32.32
CA TRP A 58 -10.13 -10.40 -32.23
C TRP A 58 -10.29 -11.14 -30.90
N MET A 59 -10.28 -10.43 -29.78
CA MET A 59 -10.53 -11.02 -28.46
C MET A 59 -11.91 -11.68 -28.41
N ARG A 60 -12.95 -10.98 -28.85
CA ARG A 60 -14.32 -11.51 -28.86
C ARG A 60 -14.43 -12.78 -29.70
N THR A 61 -13.72 -12.85 -30.82
CA THR A 61 -13.71 -14.03 -31.69
C THR A 61 -12.91 -15.19 -31.08
N GLY A 62 -11.72 -14.90 -30.53
CA GLY A 62 -10.86 -15.93 -29.92
C GLY A 62 -11.44 -16.54 -28.64
N PHE A 63 -12.31 -15.82 -27.94
CA PHE A 63 -12.97 -16.26 -26.72
C PHE A 63 -14.47 -16.56 -26.90
N ALA A 64 -14.97 -16.63 -28.13
CA ALA A 64 -16.40 -16.83 -28.41
C ALA A 64 -16.98 -18.13 -27.83
N ASP A 65 -16.15 -19.19 -27.77
CA ASP A 65 -16.54 -20.52 -27.31
C ASP A 65 -16.16 -20.80 -25.85
N VAL A 66 -15.57 -19.82 -25.14
CA VAL A 66 -15.25 -19.96 -23.73
C VAL A 66 -16.53 -19.83 -22.92
N GLN A 67 -17.10 -20.98 -22.55
CA GLN A 67 -18.17 -21.05 -21.58
C GLN A 67 -17.62 -20.59 -20.23
N SER A 68 -18.21 -19.54 -19.66
CA SER A 68 -18.04 -19.26 -18.24
C SER A 68 -18.65 -20.43 -17.48
N GLU A 69 -17.94 -21.04 -16.53
CA GLU A 69 -18.63 -21.95 -15.60
C GLU A 69 -19.72 -21.14 -14.89
N ASP A 70 -20.97 -21.39 -15.26
CA ASP A 70 -22.14 -20.92 -14.52
C ASP A 70 -22.09 -21.60 -13.15
N ARG A 71 -21.37 -20.98 -12.21
CA ARG A 71 -21.54 -21.32 -10.79
C ARG A 71 -22.97 -20.91 -10.45
N PRO A 72 -23.88 -21.85 -10.17
CA PRO A 72 -25.25 -21.48 -9.85
C PRO A 72 -25.19 -20.62 -8.59
N LEU A 73 -25.54 -19.33 -8.73
CA LEU A 73 -25.80 -18.48 -7.59
C LEU A 73 -26.92 -19.16 -6.79
N PRO A 74 -26.80 -19.25 -5.45
CA PRO A 74 -27.83 -19.90 -4.65
C PRO A 74 -29.18 -19.25 -4.91
N ALA A 75 -30.17 -20.07 -5.27
CA ALA A 75 -31.51 -19.61 -5.60
C ALA A 75 -32.09 -18.79 -4.45
N TYR A 76 -32.32 -17.49 -4.71
CA TYR A 76 -32.99 -16.59 -3.79
C TYR A 76 -34.46 -17.00 -3.64
N ARG A 77 -34.73 -17.87 -2.66
CA ARG A 77 -36.10 -18.21 -2.24
C ARG A 77 -36.73 -16.96 -1.62
N LYS A 78 -37.59 -16.30 -2.39
CA LYS A 78 -38.43 -15.19 -1.93
C LYS A 78 -39.46 -15.73 -0.92
N HIS A 79 -39.06 -15.87 0.34
CA HIS A 79 -39.96 -16.30 1.40
C HIS A 79 -40.74 -15.09 1.91
N TRP A 80 -41.83 -14.79 1.20
CA TRP A 80 -42.81 -13.79 1.61
C TRP A 80 -43.69 -14.39 2.70
N SER A 81 -43.17 -14.51 3.92
CA SER A 81 -44.03 -14.58 5.10
C SER A 81 -43.32 -14.11 6.37
N ARG A 82 -44.02 -13.21 7.07
CA ARG A 82 -43.89 -12.82 8.48
C ARG A 82 -42.77 -11.83 8.83
N LEU A 83 -43.19 -10.57 8.71
CA LEU A 83 -42.67 -9.36 9.32
C LEU A 83 -42.62 -9.46 10.87
N GLN A 84 -41.74 -10.28 11.45
CA GLN A 84 -41.47 -10.27 12.90
C GLN A 84 -39.99 -10.48 13.30
N THR A 85 -39.05 -10.71 12.38
CA THR A 85 -37.64 -11.02 12.71
C THR A 85 -36.63 -9.95 12.28
N GLY A 86 -37.06 -8.70 12.07
CA GLY A 86 -36.21 -7.63 11.51
C GLY A 86 -35.08 -7.08 12.39
N ILE A 87 -35.12 -7.28 13.71
CA ILE A 87 -34.16 -6.63 14.62
C ILE A 87 -32.87 -7.45 14.78
N ALA A 88 -32.95 -8.79 14.84
CA ALA A 88 -31.77 -9.63 15.08
C ALA A 88 -30.86 -9.79 13.84
N ALA A 89 -31.46 -9.85 12.64
CA ALA A 89 -30.71 -10.02 11.40
C ALA A 89 -29.87 -8.76 11.04
N SER A 90 -30.36 -7.58 11.39
CA SER A 90 -29.68 -6.30 11.16
C SER A 90 -28.37 -6.18 11.94
N LEU A 91 -28.34 -6.71 13.17
CA LEU A 91 -27.12 -6.70 14.00
C LEU A 91 -26.07 -7.70 13.49
N MET A 92 -26.47 -8.84 12.96
CA MET A 92 -25.53 -9.81 12.38
C MET A 92 -24.93 -9.32 11.06
N ALA A 93 -25.74 -8.70 10.19
CA ALA A 93 -25.24 -8.15 8.93
C ALA A 93 -24.23 -7.01 9.15
N LEU A 94 -24.48 -6.15 10.15
CA LEU A 94 -23.54 -5.09 10.54
C LEU A 94 -22.25 -5.66 11.15
N ALA A 95 -22.34 -6.71 11.98
CA ALA A 95 -21.17 -7.38 12.54
C ALA A 95 -20.29 -8.06 11.47
N ILE A 96 -20.91 -8.69 10.45
CA ILE A 96 -20.18 -9.32 9.34
C ILE A 96 -19.58 -8.27 8.41
N GLY A 97 -20.31 -7.18 8.10
CA GLY A 97 -19.80 -6.09 7.27
C GLY A 97 -18.64 -5.32 7.92
N VAL A 98 -18.76 -5.00 9.22
CA VAL A 98 -17.69 -4.33 9.98
C VAL A 98 -16.52 -5.28 10.24
N GLY A 99 -16.80 -6.53 10.60
CA GLY A 99 -15.77 -7.55 10.81
C GLY A 99 -14.98 -7.86 9.53
N GLY A 100 -15.68 -8.06 8.42
CA GLY A 100 -15.05 -8.29 7.10
C GLY A 100 -14.29 -7.07 6.58
N GLY A 101 -14.82 -5.86 6.78
CA GLY A 101 -14.14 -4.62 6.40
C GLY A 101 -12.88 -4.34 7.21
N LEU A 102 -12.93 -4.57 8.54
CA LEU A 102 -11.76 -4.38 9.41
C LEU A 102 -10.68 -5.44 9.16
N LEU A 103 -11.09 -6.70 9.00
CA LEU A 103 -10.16 -7.80 8.70
C LEU A 103 -9.55 -7.65 7.29
N GLY A 104 -10.35 -7.25 6.31
CA GLY A 104 -9.90 -6.97 4.95
C GLY A 104 -8.91 -5.81 4.89
N TYR A 105 -9.14 -4.74 5.65
CA TYR A 105 -8.20 -3.61 5.75
C TYR A 105 -6.85 -4.03 6.33
N VAL A 106 -6.84 -4.86 7.38
CA VAL A 106 -5.60 -5.36 8.01
C VAL A 106 -4.86 -6.35 7.10
N CYS A 107 -5.58 -7.22 6.39
CA CYS A 107 -4.97 -8.14 5.42
C CYS A 107 -4.36 -7.40 4.21
N ALA A 108 -5.01 -6.36 3.70
CA ALA A 108 -4.49 -5.57 2.58
C ALA A 108 -3.18 -4.83 2.93
N GLU A 109 -3.04 -4.28 4.14
CA GLU A 109 -1.75 -3.72 4.59
C GLU A 109 -0.65 -4.79 4.67
N ARG A 110 -0.99 -6.03 5.03
CA ARG A 110 -0.02 -7.14 5.12
C ARG A 110 0.44 -7.63 3.75
N GLU A 111 -0.46 -7.69 2.76
CA GLU A 111 -0.11 -8.04 1.38
C GLU A 111 0.75 -6.96 0.71
N ALA A 112 0.42 -5.67 0.90
CA ALA A 112 1.25 -4.57 0.41
C ALA A 112 2.67 -4.61 1.01
N ALA A 113 2.80 -4.95 2.31
CA ALA A 113 4.09 -5.13 2.96
C ALA A 113 4.88 -6.35 2.41
N ASN A 114 4.20 -7.43 2.02
CA ASN A 114 4.83 -8.62 1.44
C ASN A 114 5.28 -8.41 -0.01
N HIS A 115 4.52 -7.67 -0.83
CA HIS A 115 4.95 -7.34 -2.20
C HIS A 115 6.22 -6.48 -2.24
N LEU A 116 6.46 -5.66 -1.22
CA LEU A 116 7.71 -4.88 -1.07
C LEU A 116 8.91 -5.77 -0.69
N ALA A 117 8.69 -6.97 -0.14
CA ALA A 117 9.76 -7.94 0.15
C ALA A 117 10.29 -8.65 -1.11
N ALA A 118 9.57 -8.59 -2.23
CA ALA A 118 9.98 -9.19 -3.50
C ALA A 118 10.79 -8.25 -4.41
N TYR A 119 11.12 -7.03 -3.96
CA TYR A 119 11.98 -6.14 -4.72
C TYR A 119 13.44 -6.64 -4.64
N PRO A 120 14.09 -7.01 -5.76
CA PRO A 120 15.50 -7.35 -5.73
C PRO A 120 16.26 -6.07 -5.37
N GLY A 121 16.82 -6.03 -4.16
CA GLY A 121 17.65 -4.92 -3.70
C GLY A 121 18.85 -4.78 -4.64
N HIS A 122 19.13 -3.55 -5.07
CA HIS A 122 20.41 -3.23 -5.68
C HIS A 122 21.50 -3.48 -4.63
N GLU A 123 22.55 -4.22 -4.96
CA GLU A 123 23.69 -4.56 -4.07
C GLU A 123 24.57 -3.33 -3.76
N ASP A 124 23.97 -2.18 -3.46
CA ASP A 124 24.69 -1.07 -2.86
C ASP A 124 24.65 -1.25 -1.32
N PRO A 125 25.75 -1.68 -0.68
CA PRO A 125 25.80 -2.01 0.75
C PRO A 125 25.75 -0.75 1.63
N GLY A 126 25.51 0.43 1.07
CA GLY A 126 25.47 1.69 1.80
C GLY A 126 24.26 1.83 2.73
N LYS A 127 23.05 1.46 2.29
CA LYS A 127 21.83 1.86 3.00
C LYS A 127 20.83 0.73 3.13
N VAL A 128 20.42 0.44 4.36
CA VAL A 128 19.52 -0.67 4.67
C VAL A 128 18.31 -0.21 5.45
N LEU A 129 17.12 -0.56 4.97
CA LEU A 129 15.85 -0.36 5.63
C LEU A 129 15.34 -1.70 6.17
N LEU A 130 15.28 -1.82 7.50
CA LEU A 130 14.79 -2.98 8.21
C LEU A 130 13.34 -2.77 8.62
N HIS A 131 12.44 -3.68 8.24
CA HIS A 131 11.02 -3.59 8.55
C HIS A 131 10.58 -4.66 9.54
N LEU A 132 10.05 -4.19 10.68
CA LEU A 132 9.55 -4.99 11.79
C LEU A 132 8.02 -4.85 11.90
N SER A 133 7.29 -5.97 11.77
CA SER A 133 5.83 -5.94 11.66
C SER A 133 5.04 -6.60 12.80
N ASP A 134 5.70 -7.34 13.68
CA ASP A 134 5.08 -8.11 14.75
C ASP A 134 5.77 -7.84 16.09
N ALA A 135 5.17 -8.34 17.17
CA ALA A 135 5.66 -8.14 18.54
C ALA A 135 6.47 -9.34 19.06
N GLU A 136 7.03 -10.17 18.17
CA GLU A 136 7.77 -11.36 18.59
C GLU A 136 9.14 -10.95 19.18
N PRO A 137 9.46 -11.35 20.43
CA PRO A 137 10.71 -10.96 21.07
C PRO A 137 11.96 -11.39 20.30
N GLN A 138 11.87 -12.48 19.54
CA GLN A 138 12.94 -12.98 18.68
C GLN A 138 13.22 -12.02 17.52
N HIS A 139 12.18 -11.51 16.85
CA HIS A 139 12.33 -10.52 15.78
C HIS A 139 12.85 -9.18 16.31
N PHE A 140 12.45 -8.78 17.52
CA PHE A 140 13.02 -7.59 18.19
C PHE A 140 14.51 -7.73 18.41
N GLN A 141 14.95 -8.89 18.90
CA GLN A 141 16.37 -9.15 19.08
C GLN A 141 17.09 -9.17 17.73
N ALA A 142 16.57 -9.91 16.75
CA ALA A 142 17.18 -10.07 15.43
C ALA A 142 17.39 -8.73 14.72
N VAL A 143 16.41 -7.81 14.77
CA VAL A 143 16.56 -6.51 14.11
C VAL A 143 17.62 -5.63 14.78
N LEU A 144 17.73 -5.69 16.12
CA LEU A 144 18.74 -4.94 16.85
C LEU A 144 20.15 -5.53 16.65
N ASP A 145 20.25 -6.87 16.66
CA ASP A 145 21.49 -7.60 16.40
C ASP A 145 22.00 -7.31 14.98
N TYR A 146 21.13 -7.42 13.98
CA TYR A 146 21.49 -7.12 12.59
C TYR A 146 21.92 -5.67 12.41
N ALA A 147 21.15 -4.71 12.95
CA ALA A 147 21.47 -3.29 12.81
C ALA A 147 22.83 -2.97 13.43
N GLU A 148 23.07 -3.46 14.65
CA GLU A 148 24.35 -3.24 15.33
C GLU A 148 25.51 -3.92 14.60
N HIS A 149 25.37 -5.17 14.19
CA HIS A 149 26.39 -5.92 13.49
C HIS A 149 26.75 -5.26 12.15
N PHE A 150 25.75 -4.91 11.33
CA PHE A 150 25.95 -4.24 10.06
C PHE A 150 26.70 -2.91 10.21
N LEU A 151 26.36 -2.12 11.25
CA LEU A 151 27.03 -0.86 11.56
C LEU A 151 28.46 -1.05 12.06
N GLN A 152 28.73 -2.14 12.79
CA GLN A 152 30.08 -2.49 13.26
C GLN A 152 30.99 -2.93 12.12
N GLU A 153 30.51 -3.79 11.22
CA GLU A 153 31.29 -4.28 10.07
C GLU A 153 31.61 -3.17 9.06
N ASN A 154 30.75 -2.15 8.98
CA ASN A 154 30.88 -1.05 8.04
C ASN A 154 31.34 0.26 8.69
N GLN A 155 32.04 0.18 9.83
CA GLN A 155 32.63 1.36 10.48
C GLN A 155 33.57 2.12 9.52
N GLY A 156 33.46 3.44 9.51
CA GLY A 156 34.25 4.32 8.64
C GLY A 156 33.74 4.40 7.19
N ARG A 157 32.72 3.62 6.82
CA ARG A 157 32.01 3.75 5.53
C ARG A 157 30.79 4.65 5.70
N ASN A 158 30.35 5.27 4.61
CA ASN A 158 29.11 6.05 4.59
C ASN A 158 27.89 5.12 4.50
N VAL A 159 27.62 4.38 5.58
CA VAL A 159 26.45 3.51 5.67
C VAL A 159 25.32 4.12 6.49
N GLN A 160 24.07 3.75 6.21
CA GLN A 160 22.89 4.18 6.96
C GLN A 160 21.96 3.00 7.21
N VAL A 161 21.44 2.91 8.43
CA VAL A 161 20.44 1.91 8.81
C VAL A 161 19.19 2.63 9.29
N GLU A 162 18.05 2.19 8.80
CA GLU A 162 16.76 2.64 9.30
C GLU A 162 15.93 1.43 9.70
N VAL A 163 15.38 1.45 10.91
CA VAL A 163 14.46 0.44 11.42
C VAL A 163 13.07 1.05 11.45
N ILE A 164 12.17 0.52 10.64
CA ILE A 164 10.78 0.93 10.62
C ILE A 164 9.89 -0.12 11.25
N ALA A 165 9.00 0.31 12.14
CA ALA A 165 8.09 -0.58 12.85
C ALA A 165 6.62 -0.18 12.67
N ASN A 166 5.78 -1.15 12.30
CA ASN A 166 4.32 -1.02 12.26
C ASN A 166 3.65 -2.13 13.10
N ALA A 167 2.32 -2.06 13.20
CA ALA A 167 1.50 -3.03 13.95
C ALA A 167 2.13 -3.40 15.32
N GLY A 168 2.35 -4.68 15.60
CA GLY A 168 2.95 -5.13 16.87
C GLY A 168 4.42 -4.69 17.05
N GLY A 169 5.13 -4.47 15.96
CA GLY A 169 6.52 -4.04 15.94
C GLY A 169 6.76 -2.72 16.65
N VAL A 170 5.76 -1.84 16.69
CA VAL A 170 5.85 -0.54 17.36
C VAL A 170 6.13 -0.67 18.86
N ASN A 171 5.84 -1.84 19.46
CA ASN A 171 6.16 -2.11 20.86
C ASN A 171 7.66 -2.10 21.16
N LEU A 172 8.52 -2.36 20.17
CA LEU A 172 9.97 -2.20 20.32
C LEU A 172 10.37 -0.74 20.62
N MET A 173 9.58 0.21 20.14
CA MET A 173 9.89 1.64 20.17
C MET A 173 9.12 2.42 21.25
N ARG A 174 8.31 1.73 22.07
CA ARG A 174 7.47 2.34 23.12
C ARG A 174 8.16 2.32 24.48
N ALA A 175 8.26 3.48 25.12
CA ALA A 175 8.83 3.63 26.44
C ALA A 175 7.94 2.93 27.50
N GLY A 176 8.56 2.20 28.43
CA GLY A 176 7.88 1.41 29.46
C GLY A 176 7.17 0.15 28.96
N VAL A 177 7.26 -0.16 27.65
CA VAL A 177 6.64 -1.35 27.03
C VAL A 177 7.69 -2.22 26.36
N SER A 178 8.67 -1.62 25.70
CA SER A 178 9.73 -2.37 25.03
C SER A 178 10.62 -3.09 26.05
N PRO A 179 10.83 -4.41 25.92
CA PRO A 179 11.81 -5.12 26.74
C PRO A 179 13.26 -4.74 26.36
N TYR A 180 13.45 -4.00 25.25
CA TYR A 180 14.75 -3.57 24.74
C TYR A 180 14.93 -2.05 24.78
N GLU A 181 14.17 -1.34 25.63
CA GLU A 181 14.22 0.13 25.69
C GLU A 181 15.64 0.68 25.86
N ASP A 182 16.38 0.16 26.85
CA ASP A 182 17.77 0.59 27.11
C ASP A 182 18.67 0.34 25.90
N ARG A 183 18.44 -0.75 25.18
CA ARG A 183 19.22 -1.13 24.00
C ARG A 183 18.93 -0.21 22.82
N VAL A 184 17.66 0.09 22.55
CA VAL A 184 17.27 1.07 21.52
C VAL A 184 17.92 2.43 21.81
N ARG A 185 17.84 2.88 23.06
CA ARG A 185 18.44 4.15 23.52
C ARG A 185 19.95 4.16 23.38
N ALA A 186 20.62 3.06 23.75
CA ALA A 186 22.07 2.94 23.61
C ALA A 186 22.50 2.97 22.14
N LEU A 187 21.80 2.25 21.27
CA LEU A 187 22.09 2.21 19.84
C LEU A 187 21.87 3.57 19.15
N SER A 188 20.74 4.25 19.43
CA SER A 188 20.47 5.59 18.90
C SER A 188 21.56 6.60 19.29
N LYS A 189 22.06 6.53 20.52
CA LYS A 189 23.14 7.41 20.99
C LYS A 189 24.51 7.06 20.40
N LYS A 190 24.78 5.77 20.21
CA LYS A 190 26.07 5.26 19.71
C LYS A 190 26.24 5.49 18.20
N TYR A 191 25.15 5.38 17.44
CA TYR A 191 25.18 5.42 15.98
C TYR A 191 24.30 6.54 15.42
N SER A 192 24.91 7.65 15.00
CA SER A 192 24.19 8.77 14.38
C SER A 192 23.59 8.42 13.01
N ASN A 193 24.05 7.32 12.40
CA ASN A 193 23.58 6.78 11.14
C ASN A 193 22.57 5.62 11.30
N LEU A 194 22.04 5.43 12.51
CA LEU A 194 20.92 4.55 12.81
C LEU A 194 19.68 5.39 13.16
N GLN A 195 18.53 5.07 12.55
CA GLN A 195 17.26 5.71 12.87
C GLN A 195 16.16 4.70 13.13
N PHE A 196 15.39 4.91 14.20
CA PHE A 196 14.18 4.17 14.49
C PHE A 196 12.95 5.00 14.10
N VAL A 197 12.03 4.41 13.35
CA VAL A 197 10.82 5.07 12.83
C VAL A 197 9.58 4.28 13.21
N ALA A 198 8.75 4.86 14.06
CA ALA A 198 7.44 4.32 14.42
C ALA A 198 6.38 4.75 13.40
N CYS A 199 5.68 3.76 12.83
CA CYS A 199 4.61 4.00 11.85
C CYS A 199 3.46 4.80 12.47
N MET A 200 3.10 5.91 11.84
CA MET A 200 2.03 6.79 12.31
C MET A 200 0.67 6.08 12.40
N ASN A 201 0.34 5.17 11.47
CA ASN A 201 -0.92 4.42 11.51
C ASN A 201 -0.97 3.50 12.74
N ALA A 202 0.14 2.86 13.10
CA ALA A 202 0.22 2.01 14.28
C ALA A 202 -0.01 2.82 15.57
N LEU A 203 0.62 3.99 15.68
CA LEU A 203 0.41 4.90 16.82
C LEU A 203 -1.03 5.41 16.90
N ARG A 204 -1.65 5.71 15.75
CA ARG A 204 -3.06 6.13 15.68
C ARG A 204 -4.00 5.01 16.13
N ASN A 205 -3.70 3.77 15.77
CA ASN A 205 -4.50 2.62 16.18
C ASN A 205 -4.43 2.40 17.69
N LEU A 206 -3.24 2.50 18.31
CA LEU A 206 -3.10 2.46 19.76
C LEU A 206 -3.95 3.53 20.46
N ARG A 207 -3.96 4.76 19.95
CA ARG A 207 -4.81 5.84 20.50
C ARG A 207 -6.30 5.53 20.38
N ARG A 208 -6.74 4.89 19.29
CA ARG A 208 -8.14 4.45 19.13
C ARG A 208 -8.52 3.36 20.12
N GLU A 209 -7.56 2.55 20.56
CA GLU A 209 -7.72 1.53 21.60
C GLU A 209 -7.64 2.13 23.02
N GLY A 210 -7.49 3.45 23.16
CA GLY A 210 -7.38 4.13 24.45
C GLY A 210 -5.98 4.08 25.07
N ILE A 211 -4.98 3.66 24.30
CA ILE A 211 -3.58 3.60 24.72
C ILE A 211 -2.85 4.83 24.16
N GLU A 212 -2.39 5.74 25.01
CA GLU A 212 -1.52 6.83 24.55
C GLU A 212 -0.07 6.32 24.43
N PRO A 213 0.50 6.24 23.22
CA PRO A 213 1.84 5.70 23.04
C PRO A 213 2.90 6.75 23.40
N VAL A 214 3.70 6.44 24.41
CA VAL A 214 4.95 7.17 24.70
C VAL A 214 6.08 6.45 23.96
N LEU A 215 6.82 7.19 23.13
CA LEU A 215 7.97 6.66 22.39
C LEU A 215 9.26 6.84 23.20
N ILE A 216 10.22 5.94 22.96
CA ILE A 216 11.60 6.11 23.43
C ILE A 216 12.21 7.35 22.76
N ASP A 217 13.07 8.07 23.47
CA ASP A 217 13.78 9.22 22.90
C ASP A 217 14.54 8.83 21.62
N ASP A 218 14.67 9.78 20.69
CA ASP A 218 15.28 9.60 19.36
C ASP A 218 14.53 8.67 18.39
N VAL A 219 13.39 8.09 18.79
CA VAL A 219 12.46 7.43 17.86
C VAL A 219 11.65 8.48 17.12
N HIS A 220 11.70 8.41 15.79
CA HIS A 220 10.97 9.31 14.91
C HIS A 220 9.58 8.75 14.60
N SER A 221 8.63 9.65 14.36
CA SER A 221 7.30 9.30 13.85
C SER A 221 6.83 10.35 12.84
N GLY A 222 5.73 10.09 12.14
CA GLY A 222 5.12 11.05 11.22
C GLY A 222 4.94 10.56 9.77
N THR A 223 5.35 9.33 9.47
CA THR A 223 5.11 8.69 8.17
C THR A 223 4.43 7.33 8.35
N THR A 224 3.72 6.85 7.33
CA THR A 224 3.28 5.46 7.30
C THR A 224 4.47 4.56 6.96
N ALA A 225 4.36 3.26 7.28
CA ALA A 225 5.42 2.30 6.94
C ALA A 225 5.60 2.18 5.43
N VAL A 226 4.50 2.05 4.69
CA VAL A 226 4.50 1.92 3.23
C VAL A 226 5.12 3.16 2.57
N ASP A 227 4.70 4.37 2.95
CA ASP A 227 5.25 5.60 2.36
C ASP A 227 6.77 5.71 2.56
N ARG A 228 7.23 5.32 3.76
CA ARG A 228 8.65 5.36 4.11
C ARG A 228 9.43 4.31 3.32
N VAL A 229 8.93 3.07 3.23
CA VAL A 229 9.55 2.00 2.42
C VAL A 229 9.65 2.43 0.96
N VAL A 230 8.56 2.90 0.35
CA VAL A 230 8.54 3.35 -1.05
C VAL A 230 9.54 4.49 -1.26
N LYS A 231 9.62 5.46 -0.34
CA LYS A 231 10.60 6.54 -0.39
C LYS A 231 12.03 6.00 -0.37
N ARG A 232 12.36 5.12 0.57
CA ARG A 232 13.72 4.57 0.71
C ARG A 232 14.13 3.71 -0.48
N LEU A 233 13.21 2.89 -1.01
CA LEU A 233 13.46 2.12 -2.22
C LEU A 233 13.80 3.03 -3.42
N ARG A 234 13.09 4.15 -3.59
CA ARG A 234 13.41 5.15 -4.63
C ARG A 234 14.77 5.84 -4.42
N GLU A 235 15.20 5.96 -3.17
CA GLU A 235 16.52 6.51 -2.79
C GLU A 235 17.64 5.46 -2.88
N GLY A 236 17.36 4.26 -3.38
CA GLY A 236 18.35 3.19 -3.57
C GLY A 236 18.66 2.39 -2.31
N TRP A 237 17.79 2.41 -1.30
CA TRP A 237 18.00 1.59 -0.09
C TRP A 237 17.66 0.12 -0.35
N THR A 238 18.41 -0.76 0.29
CA THR A 238 18.07 -2.18 0.37
C THR A 238 17.01 -2.38 1.45
N TYR A 239 15.84 -2.90 1.05
CA TYR A 239 14.78 -3.26 1.99
C TYR A 239 14.95 -4.71 2.47
N ARG A 240 14.83 -4.93 3.78
CA ARG A 240 14.78 -6.26 4.38
C ARG A 240 13.67 -6.31 5.42
N LYS A 241 12.84 -7.35 5.34
CA LYS A 241 11.82 -7.64 6.35
C LYS A 241 12.39 -8.61 7.38
N VAL A 242 12.13 -8.37 8.66
CA VAL A 242 12.82 -9.06 9.76
C VAL A 242 12.45 -10.56 9.88
N ASP A 243 11.25 -10.95 9.45
CA ASP A 243 10.85 -12.36 9.34
C ASP A 243 11.76 -13.17 8.40
N ASN A 244 12.44 -12.50 7.47
CA ASN A 244 13.43 -13.10 6.57
C ASN A 244 14.86 -13.06 7.14
N LEU A 245 15.13 -12.43 8.28
CA LEU A 245 16.47 -12.34 8.89
C LEU A 245 16.78 -13.53 9.80
N SER A 246 15.76 -14.19 10.35
CA SER A 246 15.90 -15.34 11.26
C SER A 246 16.40 -16.62 10.60
N GLY A 247 16.58 -16.64 9.28
CA GLY A 247 17.18 -17.77 8.54
C GLY A 247 18.65 -17.61 8.19
N ASP A 248 19.21 -16.40 8.32
CA ASP A 248 20.51 -16.01 7.74
C ASP A 248 21.60 -15.70 8.79
N ILE A 249 21.35 -16.00 10.07
CA ILE A 249 22.31 -15.80 11.19
C ILE A 249 22.71 -17.15 11.79
#